data_AF-A0A9W8PS03-F1
#
_entry.id   AF-A0A9W8PS03-F1
#
_cell.length_a   1.000
_cell.length_b   1.000
_cell.length_c   1.000
_cell.angle_alpha   90.00
_cell.angle_beta   90.00
_cell.angle_gamma   90.00
#
_symmetry.space_group_name_H-M   'P 1'
#
loop_
_entity.id
_entity.type
_entity.pdbx_description
1 polymer ?
#
loop_
_entity_poly.entity_id
_entity_poly.type
_entity_poly.pdbx_seq_one_letter_code
_entity_poly.pdbx_strand_id
1 'polypeptide(L)'
;MSLEFLVPELLSLILHSIDSPRSLHNLISASPASPTPATTTGVSSFLDKYFDESSAFDFPTSTVELIKLYKVYNRLSFLIDGYLNGIKKLDFDDSVITPSPSELTRLQRAFLRYGLYSRVFPADDTLPWEDPSPNHRFSALKQFDLFVSRLKPWECEEIVCVEQYFSTLIGNFVDEMEEQLAGTVKSAVVFKPPIWEDDAQADLKDVGAEENLWRFDALDLTSLAMFSFDNRYRIHDNITYMASLGLDFMYDLIRSDKDEHLRLIRSNSPNFRHFLEEALTCSPGLTMQECDEESAWDDDPSYNNLAWLQLGLGSQSWKYLRIDRWSCRMSPLRELGYVFWDSARLKSTAVQERLAIASSVSSDKATARGIRRDKETVEERFNGAMIPRRELTRLESQFGYIRRPMEEELE
;
A
#
# COMPACT_ATOMS: atom_id res chain seq x y z
N MET A 1 -1.27 12.77 37.92
CA MET A 1 -2.09 11.56 37.78
C MET A 1 -1.10 10.40 37.69
N SER A 2 -1.07 9.48 38.67
CA SER A 2 -0.06 8.42 38.67
C SER A 2 -0.39 7.36 37.61
N LEU A 3 0.64 6.87 36.92
CA LEU A 3 0.55 5.90 35.83
C LEU A 3 -0.08 4.55 36.24
N GLU A 4 -0.21 4.30 37.54
CA GLU A 4 -0.83 3.10 38.11
C GLU A 4 -2.36 3.08 37.91
N PHE A 5 -3.02 4.24 37.81
CA PHE A 5 -4.45 4.39 37.49
C PHE A 5 -4.71 4.52 35.98
N LEU A 6 -3.79 4.09 35.12
CA LEU A 6 -4.02 4.03 33.67
C LEU A 6 -4.13 2.59 33.16
N VAL A 7 -3.61 1.62 33.91
CA VAL A 7 -3.54 0.22 33.46
C VAL A 7 -4.92 -0.42 33.34
N PRO A 8 -5.82 -0.36 34.36
CA PRO A 8 -7.18 -0.88 34.24
C PRO A 8 -8.01 -0.17 33.17
N GLU A 9 -7.86 1.14 33.03
CA GLU A 9 -8.61 1.98 32.10
C GLU A 9 -8.19 1.72 30.65
N LEU A 10 -6.88 1.62 30.38
CA LEU A 10 -6.35 1.24 29.06
C LEU A 10 -6.77 -0.18 28.69
N LEU A 11 -6.70 -1.12 29.64
CA LEU A 11 -7.15 -2.49 29.42
C LEU A 11 -8.64 -2.53 29.10
N SER A 12 -9.45 -1.80 29.86
CA SER A 12 -10.88 -1.67 29.62
C SER A 12 -11.14 -1.10 28.23
N LEU A 13 -10.47 -0.02 27.83
CA LEU A 13 -10.63 0.57 26.50
C LEU A 13 -10.31 -0.44 25.38
N ILE A 14 -9.18 -1.15 25.48
CA ILE A 14 -8.78 -2.17 24.51
C ILE A 14 -9.81 -3.30 24.44
N LEU A 15 -10.22 -3.85 25.59
CA LEU A 15 -11.17 -4.97 25.64
C LEU A 15 -12.59 -4.59 25.22
N HIS A 16 -13.03 -3.35 25.44
CA HIS A 16 -14.33 -2.86 24.97
C HIS A 16 -14.35 -2.58 23.46
N SER A 17 -13.18 -2.48 22.84
CA SER A 17 -13.03 -2.15 21.42
C SER A 17 -12.72 -3.33 20.51
N ILE A 18 -12.61 -4.52 21.09
CA ILE A 18 -12.24 -5.76 20.42
C ILE A 18 -13.32 -6.80 20.68
N ASP A 19 -14.08 -7.12 19.63
CA ASP A 19 -15.28 -7.95 19.76
C ASP A 19 -14.99 -9.47 19.75
N SER A 20 -13.71 -9.89 19.63
CA SER A 20 -13.35 -11.31 19.67
C SER A 20 -11.95 -11.59 20.25
N PRO A 21 -11.74 -12.75 20.90
CA PRO A 21 -10.41 -13.21 21.30
C PRO A 21 -9.41 -13.30 20.13
N ARG A 22 -9.90 -13.63 18.93
CA ARG A 22 -9.09 -13.71 17.70
C ARG A 22 -8.61 -12.33 17.25
N SER A 23 -9.44 -11.30 17.37
CA SER A 23 -9.05 -9.92 17.09
C SER A 23 -7.99 -9.42 18.09
N LEU A 24 -8.11 -9.80 19.37
CA LEU A 24 -7.09 -9.50 20.36
C LEU A 24 -5.76 -10.19 20.06
N HIS A 25 -5.83 -11.46 19.65
CA HIS A 25 -4.66 -12.23 19.22
C HIS A 25 -3.96 -11.58 18.01
N ASN A 26 -4.73 -11.11 17.01
CA ASN A 26 -4.18 -10.36 15.87
C ASN A 26 -3.52 -9.05 16.33
N LEU A 27 -4.13 -8.32 17.26
CA LEU A 27 -3.61 -7.05 17.76
C LEU A 27 -2.29 -7.23 18.52
N ILE A 28 -2.22 -8.24 19.40
CA ILE A 28 -0.99 -8.58 20.13
C ILE A 28 0.10 -8.98 19.14
N SER A 29 -0.22 -9.86 18.18
CA SER A 29 0.74 -10.35 17.18
C SER A 29 1.27 -9.27 16.26
N ALA A 30 0.44 -8.27 15.91
CA ALA A 30 0.86 -7.11 15.12
C ALA A 30 1.59 -6.04 15.96
N SER A 31 1.52 -6.11 17.29
CA SER A 31 2.14 -5.12 18.18
C SER A 31 3.66 -5.23 18.20
N PRO A 32 4.41 -4.11 18.30
CA PRO A 32 5.84 -4.11 18.60
C PRO A 32 6.19 -4.71 19.97
N ALA A 33 5.19 -4.97 20.82
CA ALA A 33 5.39 -5.77 22.04
C ALA A 33 5.66 -7.25 21.71
N SER A 34 5.19 -7.74 20.56
CA SER A 34 5.53 -9.08 20.09
C SER A 34 6.96 -9.11 19.53
N PRO A 35 7.76 -10.15 19.83
CA PRO A 35 9.09 -10.29 19.27
C PRO A 35 9.05 -10.22 17.73
N THR A 36 9.89 -9.37 17.14
CA THR A 36 10.13 -9.41 15.69
C THR A 36 11.12 -10.53 15.41
N PRO A 37 10.76 -11.53 14.58
CA PRO A 37 11.66 -12.63 14.35
C PRO A 37 12.86 -12.17 13.52
N ALA A 38 14.07 -12.30 14.07
CA ALA A 38 15.29 -11.82 13.42
C ALA A 38 15.80 -12.77 12.31
N THR A 39 15.30 -14.00 12.25
CA THR A 39 15.78 -15.06 11.32
C THR A 39 14.61 -15.75 10.63
N THR A 40 14.87 -16.39 9.49
CA THR A 40 13.86 -17.21 8.79
C THR A 40 13.24 -18.28 9.69
N THR A 41 14.06 -18.96 10.49
CA THR A 41 13.56 -19.97 11.46
C THR A 41 12.69 -19.33 12.55
N GLY A 42 13.06 -18.13 13.01
CA GLY A 42 12.24 -17.36 13.93
C GLY A 42 10.88 -17.00 13.33
N VAL A 43 10.85 -16.56 12.06
CA VAL A 43 9.60 -16.23 11.36
C VAL A 43 8.70 -17.46 11.26
N SER A 44 9.24 -18.62 10.86
CA SER A 44 8.48 -19.87 10.80
C SER A 44 7.87 -20.23 12.15
N SER A 45 8.68 -20.28 13.20
CA SER A 45 8.21 -20.64 14.55
C SER A 45 7.17 -19.67 15.09
N PHE A 46 7.33 -18.37 14.83
CA PHE A 46 6.35 -17.35 15.21
C PHE A 46 5.02 -17.57 14.47
N LEU A 47 5.07 -17.80 13.16
CA LEU A 47 3.86 -18.03 12.35
C LEU A 47 3.18 -19.34 12.71
N ASP A 48 3.94 -20.38 13.04
CA ASP A 48 3.39 -21.64 13.53
C ASP A 48 2.58 -21.44 14.81
N LYS A 49 3.10 -20.64 15.74
CA LYS A 49 2.37 -20.25 16.95
C LYS A 49 1.14 -19.40 16.64
N TYR A 50 1.25 -18.44 15.71
CA TYR A 50 0.17 -17.51 15.34
C TYR A 50 -1.02 -18.21 14.68
N PHE A 51 -0.77 -19.18 13.80
CA PHE A 51 -1.83 -19.92 13.13
C PHE A 51 -2.34 -21.14 13.92
N ASP A 52 -1.71 -21.47 15.05
CA ASP A 52 -2.18 -22.51 15.97
C ASP A 52 -3.26 -21.94 16.90
N GLU A 53 -4.52 -22.28 16.65
CA GLU A 53 -5.66 -21.84 17.46
C GLU A 53 -5.63 -22.38 18.90
N SER A 54 -4.83 -23.42 19.16
CA SER A 54 -4.65 -23.99 20.51
C SER A 54 -3.53 -23.29 21.30
N SER A 55 -2.73 -22.44 20.64
CA SER A 55 -1.62 -21.76 21.27
C SER A 55 -2.10 -20.64 22.19
N ALA A 56 -1.70 -20.71 23.46
CA ALA A 56 -1.84 -19.58 24.38
C ALA A 56 -0.84 -18.46 24.04
N PHE A 57 -1.35 -17.25 23.90
CA PHE A 57 -0.54 -16.05 23.78
C PHE A 57 -0.45 -15.32 25.11
N ASP A 58 0.78 -14.93 25.46
CA ASP A 58 1.01 -14.16 26.68
C ASP A 58 0.42 -12.77 26.49
N PHE A 59 -0.64 -12.49 27.25
CA PHE A 59 -1.24 -11.17 27.24
C PHE A 59 -0.26 -10.16 27.85
N PRO A 60 -0.04 -8.99 27.24
CA PRO A 60 0.89 -8.02 27.79
C PRO A 60 0.38 -7.45 29.12
N THR A 61 1.16 -7.60 30.19
CA THR A 61 0.74 -7.22 31.55
C THR A 61 1.46 -5.99 32.07
N SER A 62 2.59 -5.62 31.47
CA SER A 62 3.31 -4.41 31.89
C SER A 62 2.66 -3.15 31.32
N THR A 63 2.72 -2.05 32.07
CA THR A 63 2.23 -0.74 31.63
C THR A 63 2.84 -0.31 30.29
N VAL A 64 4.14 -0.58 30.10
CA VAL A 64 4.86 -0.23 28.86
C VAL A 64 4.30 -0.99 27.66
N GLU A 65 4.04 -2.28 27.80
CA GLU A 65 3.47 -3.08 26.71
C GLU A 65 2.01 -2.73 26.44
N LEU A 66 1.22 -2.46 27.47
CA LEU A 66 -0.17 -2.00 27.32
C LEU A 66 -0.24 -0.64 26.60
N ILE A 67 0.67 0.29 26.90
CA ILE A 67 0.78 1.55 26.16
C ILE A 67 1.15 1.28 24.69
N LYS A 68 2.07 0.36 24.41
CA LYS A 68 2.41 -0.03 23.02
C LYS A 68 1.19 -0.61 22.31
N LEU A 69 0.46 -1.51 22.95
CA LEU A 69 -0.74 -2.14 22.41
C LEU A 69 -1.83 -1.09 22.11
N TYR A 70 -2.07 -0.17 23.05
CA TYR A 70 -3.01 0.93 22.87
C TYR A 70 -2.61 1.86 21.71
N LYS A 71 -1.32 2.14 21.53
CA LYS A 71 -0.83 2.91 20.37
C LYS A 71 -1.14 2.22 19.05
N VAL A 72 -0.94 0.90 18.97
CA VAL A 72 -1.29 0.13 17.77
C VAL A 72 -2.80 0.19 17.52
N TYR A 73 -3.61 0.03 18.57
CA TYR A 73 -5.06 0.16 18.45
C TYR A 73 -5.47 1.55 17.93
N ASN A 74 -4.94 2.64 18.49
CA ASN A 74 -5.26 3.99 18.02
C ASN A 74 -4.85 4.24 16.57
N ARG A 75 -3.69 3.69 16.15
CA ARG A 75 -3.24 3.76 14.75
C ARG A 75 -4.19 2.98 13.84
N LEU A 76 -4.56 1.77 14.25
CA LEU A 76 -5.52 0.93 13.54
C LEU A 76 -6.86 1.66 13.34
N SER A 77 -7.44 2.21 14.41
CA SER A 77 -8.71 2.94 14.33
C SER A 77 -8.62 4.13 13.38
N PHE A 78 -7.54 4.91 13.45
CA PHE A 78 -7.31 6.03 12.52
C PHE A 78 -7.24 5.57 11.05
N LEU A 79 -6.54 4.48 10.77
CA LEU A 79 -6.41 3.95 9.41
C LEU A 79 -7.73 3.39 8.87
N ILE A 80 -8.51 2.71 9.72
CA ILE A 80 -9.84 2.21 9.37
C ILE A 80 -10.79 3.38 9.12
N ASP A 81 -10.77 4.42 9.95
CA ASP A 81 -11.57 5.64 9.73
C ASP A 81 -11.18 6.31 8.41
N GLY A 82 -9.89 6.36 8.08
CA GLY A 82 -9.39 6.82 6.79
C GLY A 82 -9.91 5.99 5.61
N TYR A 83 -9.94 4.67 5.75
CA TYR A 83 -10.48 3.75 4.75
C TYR A 83 -11.98 3.96 4.52
N LEU A 84 -12.77 3.99 5.60
CA LEU A 84 -14.21 4.24 5.55
C LEU A 84 -14.53 5.62 4.95
N ASN A 85 -13.77 6.65 5.32
CA ASN A 85 -13.87 7.99 4.72
C ASN A 85 -13.53 8.02 3.23
N GLY A 86 -12.59 7.17 2.79
CA GLY A 86 -12.29 6.96 1.37
C GLY A 86 -13.52 6.42 0.63
N ILE A 87 -14.19 5.43 1.21
CA ILE A 87 -15.43 4.87 0.67
C ILE A 87 -16.56 5.91 0.67
N LYS A 88 -16.69 6.75 1.71
CA LYS A 88 -17.70 7.83 1.74
C LYS A 88 -17.65 8.73 0.51
N LYS A 89 -16.44 9.05 0.04
CA LYS A 89 -16.22 9.91 -1.13
C LYS A 89 -16.69 9.30 -2.45
N LEU A 90 -17.14 8.04 -2.45
CA LEU A 90 -17.72 7.35 -3.59
C LEU A 90 -19.26 7.50 -3.67
N ASP A 91 -19.82 8.54 -3.02
CA ASP A 91 -21.24 8.91 -2.89
C ASP A 91 -22.12 7.91 -2.13
N PHE A 92 -21.64 7.35 -1.03
CA PHE A 92 -22.52 6.62 -0.11
C PHE A 92 -23.18 7.57 0.89
N ASP A 93 -24.46 7.36 1.22
CA ASP A 93 -25.15 8.08 2.29
C ASP A 93 -24.59 7.71 3.67
N ASP A 94 -24.53 8.65 4.61
CA ASP A 94 -23.99 8.47 5.97
C ASP A 94 -24.70 7.36 6.74
N SER A 95 -25.99 7.15 6.46
CA SER A 95 -26.79 6.05 7.03
C SER A 95 -26.30 4.66 6.58
N VAL A 96 -25.67 4.59 5.42
CA VAL A 96 -25.07 3.37 4.87
C VAL A 96 -23.68 3.18 5.44
N ILE A 97 -22.89 4.22 5.69
CA ILE A 97 -21.44 4.06 5.90
C ILE A 97 -21.04 3.47 7.26
N THR A 98 -21.83 3.66 8.33
CA THR A 98 -21.43 3.15 9.65
C THR A 98 -21.30 1.62 9.61
N PRO A 99 -20.11 1.04 9.88
CA PRO A 99 -19.92 -0.40 9.82
C PRO A 99 -20.68 -1.09 10.95
N SER A 100 -21.24 -2.26 10.68
CA SER A 100 -21.71 -3.16 11.72
C SER A 100 -20.52 -3.68 12.56
N PRO A 101 -20.74 -4.26 13.75
CA PRO A 101 -19.66 -4.87 14.54
C PRO A 101 -18.91 -5.98 13.79
N SER A 102 -19.61 -6.77 12.98
CA SER A 102 -19.03 -7.80 12.11
C SER A 102 -18.15 -7.19 11.02
N GLU A 103 -18.63 -6.17 10.31
CA GLU A 103 -17.86 -5.45 9.28
C GLU A 103 -16.59 -4.81 9.88
N LEU A 104 -16.72 -4.18 11.05
CA LEU A 104 -15.58 -3.61 11.78
C LEU A 104 -14.58 -4.69 12.18
N THR A 105 -15.05 -5.85 12.65
CA THR A 105 -14.18 -6.98 13.00
C THR A 105 -13.40 -7.49 11.78
N ARG A 106 -14.03 -7.58 10.60
CA ARG A 106 -13.33 -7.96 9.35
C ARG A 106 -12.26 -6.93 8.97
N LEU A 107 -12.58 -5.63 9.05
CA LEU A 107 -11.64 -4.54 8.79
C LEU A 107 -10.45 -4.57 9.76
N GLN A 108 -10.71 -4.65 11.06
CA GLN A 108 -9.66 -4.75 12.08
C GLN A 108 -8.74 -5.94 11.82
N ARG A 109 -9.29 -7.12 11.55
CA ARG A 109 -8.52 -8.32 11.21
C ARG A 109 -7.66 -8.11 9.96
N ALA A 110 -8.22 -7.54 8.90
CA ALA A 110 -7.52 -7.33 7.64
C ALA A 110 -6.31 -6.40 7.80
N PHE A 111 -6.51 -5.25 8.44
CA PHE A 111 -5.44 -4.29 8.71
C PHE A 111 -4.37 -4.88 9.65
N LEU A 112 -4.77 -5.58 10.71
CA LEU A 112 -3.82 -6.22 11.63
C LEU A 112 -3.01 -7.33 10.96
N ARG A 113 -3.64 -8.14 10.10
CA ARG A 113 -2.92 -9.15 9.31
C ARG A 113 -1.99 -8.54 8.28
N TYR A 114 -2.39 -7.44 7.65
CA TYR A 114 -1.50 -6.67 6.78
C TYR A 114 -0.28 -6.16 7.55
N GLY A 115 -0.50 -5.52 8.72
CA GLY A 115 0.58 -5.05 9.58
C GLY A 115 1.49 -6.16 10.08
N LEU A 116 0.91 -7.31 10.44
CA LEU A 116 1.67 -8.52 10.80
C LEU A 116 2.54 -8.99 9.65
N TYR A 117 1.97 -9.09 8.45
CA TYR A 117 2.66 -9.52 7.23
C TYR A 117 3.85 -8.60 6.90
N SER A 118 3.67 -7.28 6.93
CA SER A 118 4.75 -6.30 6.80
C SER A 118 5.86 -6.48 7.84
N ARG A 119 5.50 -6.83 9.08
CA ARG A 119 6.45 -6.99 10.19
C ARG A 119 7.27 -8.28 10.10
N VAL A 120 6.66 -9.40 9.72
CA VAL A 120 7.35 -10.69 9.62
C VAL A 120 8.18 -10.81 8.34
N PHE A 121 7.83 -10.02 7.31
CA PHE A 121 8.60 -9.90 6.07
C PHE A 121 9.05 -8.44 5.87
N PRO A 122 10.00 -7.93 6.68
CA PRO A 122 10.45 -6.55 6.61
C PRO A 122 11.29 -6.27 5.36
N ALA A 123 11.40 -5.00 4.99
CA ALA A 123 12.35 -4.55 3.96
C ALA A 123 13.78 -4.75 4.49
N ASP A 124 14.72 -4.97 3.58
CA ASP A 124 16.14 -5.05 3.90
C ASP A 124 16.81 -3.67 3.86
N ASP A 125 16.84 -2.98 5.01
CA ASP A 125 17.44 -1.64 5.11
C ASP A 125 18.98 -1.62 5.02
N THR A 126 19.65 -2.76 4.83
CA THR A 126 21.12 -2.89 4.88
C THR A 126 21.82 -2.82 3.52
N LEU A 127 21.10 -2.88 2.40
CA LEU A 127 21.72 -2.85 1.06
C LEU A 127 21.86 -1.41 0.54
N PRO A 128 23.02 -1.05 -0.06
CA PRO A 128 23.19 0.25 -0.71
C PRO A 128 22.17 0.42 -1.83
N TRP A 129 21.66 1.64 -1.96
CA TRP A 129 20.60 2.02 -2.89
C TRP A 129 21.04 2.01 -4.37
N GLU A 130 22.31 1.67 -4.62
CA GLU A 130 22.97 1.78 -5.93
C GLU A 130 23.00 0.46 -6.72
N ASP A 131 22.53 -0.67 -6.15
CA ASP A 131 22.35 -1.93 -6.88
C ASP A 131 20.84 -2.20 -7.08
N PRO A 132 20.34 -2.44 -8.31
CA PRO A 132 18.95 -2.85 -8.60
C PRO A 132 18.60 -4.26 -8.07
N SER A 133 19.13 -4.63 -6.91
CA SER A 133 18.76 -5.84 -6.20
C SER A 133 17.45 -5.60 -5.44
N PRO A 134 16.51 -6.56 -5.47
CA PRO A 134 15.26 -6.43 -4.73
C PRO A 134 15.51 -6.25 -3.23
N ASN A 135 14.87 -5.26 -2.61
CA ASN A 135 14.99 -4.97 -1.18
C ASN A 135 14.15 -5.95 -0.32
N HIS A 136 14.37 -7.26 -0.46
CA HIS A 136 13.66 -8.31 0.29
C HIS A 136 14.59 -9.32 0.97
N ARG A 137 14.34 -9.58 2.26
CA ARG A 137 14.95 -10.70 3.00
C ARG A 137 14.31 -12.05 2.70
N PHE A 138 13.08 -12.04 2.18
CA PHE A 138 12.28 -13.23 1.90
C PHE A 138 11.77 -13.19 0.47
N SER A 139 12.02 -14.24 -0.30
CA SER A 139 11.46 -14.36 -1.65
C SER A 139 9.94 -14.46 -1.61
N ALA A 140 9.28 -14.07 -2.69
CA ALA A 140 7.83 -14.20 -2.88
C ALA A 140 7.32 -15.61 -2.52
N LEU A 141 8.02 -16.66 -2.99
CA LEU A 141 7.67 -18.06 -2.68
C LEU A 141 7.72 -18.35 -1.18
N LYS A 142 8.74 -17.89 -0.46
CA LYS A 142 8.83 -18.07 0.99
C LYS A 142 7.71 -17.33 1.73
N GLN A 143 7.38 -16.10 1.30
CA GLN A 143 6.28 -15.34 1.88
C GLN A 143 4.94 -16.08 1.66
N PHE A 144 4.75 -16.65 0.46
CA PHE A 144 3.60 -17.48 0.14
C PHE A 144 3.51 -18.71 1.05
N ASP A 145 4.57 -19.52 1.08
CA ASP A 145 4.62 -20.78 1.83
C ASP A 145 4.42 -20.58 3.34
N LEU A 146 5.02 -19.53 3.91
CA LEU A 146 4.99 -19.29 5.36
C LEU A 146 3.70 -18.65 5.86
N PHE A 147 3.01 -17.85 5.02
CA PHE A 147 1.88 -17.02 5.46
C PHE A 147 0.65 -17.14 4.56
N VAL A 148 0.79 -16.82 3.27
CA VAL A 148 -0.37 -16.70 2.36
C VAL A 148 -1.08 -18.05 2.16
N SER A 149 -0.32 -19.14 2.07
CA SER A 149 -0.84 -20.52 1.92
C SER A 149 -1.67 -20.98 3.12
N ARG A 150 -1.53 -20.32 4.27
CA ARG A 150 -2.20 -20.66 5.54
C ARG A 150 -3.50 -19.88 5.75
N LEU A 151 -3.83 -18.97 4.84
CA LEU A 151 -5.06 -18.18 4.86
C LEU A 151 -6.10 -18.75 3.92
N LYS A 152 -7.37 -18.55 4.26
CA LYS A 152 -8.48 -18.81 3.34
C LYS A 152 -8.49 -17.76 2.21
N PRO A 153 -9.02 -18.09 1.02
CA PRO A 153 -9.01 -17.15 -0.11
C PRO A 153 -9.65 -15.79 0.17
N TRP A 154 -10.75 -15.75 0.91
CA TRP A 154 -11.42 -14.51 1.29
C TRP A 154 -10.61 -13.69 2.30
N GLU A 155 -9.85 -14.34 3.19
CA GLU A 155 -8.94 -13.67 4.13
C GLU A 155 -7.77 -13.00 3.38
N CYS A 156 -7.30 -13.61 2.29
CA CYS A 156 -6.32 -12.99 1.41
C CYS A 156 -6.89 -11.79 0.66
N GLU A 157 -8.14 -11.86 0.19
CA GLU A 157 -8.81 -10.72 -0.46
C GLU A 157 -8.98 -9.53 0.50
N GLU A 158 -9.32 -9.79 1.76
CA GLU A 158 -9.37 -8.76 2.81
C GLU A 158 -8.04 -7.99 2.90
N ILE A 159 -6.92 -8.70 2.97
CA ILE A 159 -5.58 -8.09 3.06
C ILE A 159 -5.23 -7.35 1.76
N VAL A 160 -5.59 -7.91 0.60
CA VAL A 160 -5.37 -7.27 -0.70
C VAL A 160 -6.14 -5.96 -0.83
N CYS A 161 -7.36 -5.87 -0.30
CA CYS A 161 -8.13 -4.63 -0.26
C CYS A 161 -7.39 -3.53 0.55
N VAL A 162 -6.81 -3.90 1.70
CA VAL A 162 -6.04 -2.97 2.53
C VAL A 162 -4.80 -2.47 1.80
N GLU A 163 -4.04 -3.39 1.20
CA GLU A 163 -2.85 -3.02 0.44
C GLU A 163 -3.19 -2.12 -0.76
N GLN A 164 -4.26 -2.43 -1.50
CA GLN A 164 -4.68 -1.60 -2.64
C GLN A 164 -5.09 -0.20 -2.18
N TYR A 165 -5.79 -0.08 -1.04
CA TYR A 165 -6.10 1.21 -0.44
C TYR A 165 -4.83 2.03 -0.17
N PHE A 166 -3.82 1.42 0.46
CA PHE A 166 -2.54 2.09 0.71
C PHE A 166 -1.81 2.47 -0.58
N SER A 167 -1.73 1.58 -1.56
CA SER A 167 -1.12 1.87 -2.86
C SER A 167 -1.81 3.01 -3.60
N THR A 168 -3.15 3.07 -3.57
CA THR A 168 -3.91 4.19 -4.14
C THR A 168 -3.58 5.50 -3.44
N LEU A 169 -3.52 5.48 -2.10
CA LEU A 169 -3.25 6.66 -1.29
C LEU A 169 -1.83 7.21 -1.53
N ILE A 170 -0.81 6.35 -1.48
CA ILE A 170 0.58 6.72 -1.79
C ILE A 170 0.66 7.25 -3.23
N GLY A 171 0.05 6.54 -4.17
CA GLY A 171 0.06 6.95 -5.57
C GLY A 171 -0.58 8.32 -5.80
N ASN A 172 -1.61 8.70 -5.03
CA ASN A 172 -2.19 10.04 -5.09
C ASN A 172 -1.20 11.10 -4.60
N PHE A 173 -0.45 10.84 -3.51
CA PHE A 173 0.61 11.75 -3.08
C PHE A 173 1.74 11.87 -4.09
N VAL A 174 2.11 10.78 -4.75
CA VAL A 174 3.11 10.79 -5.83
C VAL A 174 2.60 11.61 -7.03
N ASP A 175 1.33 11.43 -7.43
CA ASP A 175 0.70 12.23 -8.49
C ASP A 175 0.68 13.74 -8.11
N GLU A 176 0.36 14.08 -6.86
CA GLU A 176 0.39 15.46 -6.35
C GLU A 176 1.82 16.04 -6.36
N MET A 177 2.83 15.23 -6.03
CA MET A 177 4.24 15.63 -6.05
C MET A 177 4.72 15.88 -7.48
N GLU A 178 4.34 15.01 -8.43
CA GLU A 178 4.65 15.18 -9.86
C GLU A 178 4.04 16.47 -10.42
N GLU A 179 2.80 16.79 -10.04
CA GLU A 179 2.14 18.04 -10.47
C GLU A 179 2.79 19.29 -9.87
N GLN A 180 3.23 19.24 -8.61
CA GLN A 180 3.99 20.32 -7.99
C GLN A 180 5.36 20.53 -8.66
N LEU A 181 6.04 19.44 -9.01
CA LEU A 181 7.27 19.48 -9.78
C LEU A 181 7.01 20.13 -11.16
N ALA A 182 5.97 19.69 -11.88
CA ALA A 182 5.58 20.25 -13.16
C ALA A 182 5.30 21.77 -13.08
N GLY A 183 4.59 22.23 -12.04
CA GLY A 183 4.34 23.65 -11.81
C GLY A 183 5.63 24.45 -11.54
N THR A 184 6.57 23.85 -10.81
CA THR A 184 7.86 24.48 -10.49
C THR A 184 8.77 24.53 -11.72
N VAL A 185 8.83 23.45 -12.50
CA VAL A 185 9.54 23.38 -13.79
C VAL A 185 9.00 24.44 -14.74
N LYS A 186 7.68 24.53 -14.91
CA LYS A 186 7.04 25.54 -15.77
C LYS A 186 7.47 26.98 -15.45
N SER A 187 7.71 27.27 -14.17
CA SER A 187 8.15 28.58 -13.70
C SER A 187 9.65 28.84 -13.89
N ALA A 188 10.44 27.78 -14.06
CA ALA A 188 11.90 27.83 -14.20
C ALA A 188 12.40 27.70 -15.66
N VAL A 189 11.54 27.25 -16.59
CA VAL A 189 11.89 27.11 -18.01
C VAL A 189 12.14 28.49 -18.63
N VAL A 190 13.32 28.64 -19.24
CA VAL A 190 13.74 29.88 -19.93
C VAL A 190 13.43 29.79 -21.42
N PHE A 191 13.49 28.60 -22.02
CA PHE A 191 13.29 28.40 -23.45
C PHE A 191 12.66 27.02 -23.74
N LYS A 192 11.66 26.99 -24.63
CA LYS A 192 11.19 25.76 -25.29
C LYS A 192 11.57 25.86 -26.78
N PRO A 193 12.53 25.08 -27.30
CA PRO A 193 12.73 25.00 -28.74
C PRO A 193 11.43 24.48 -29.38
N PRO A 194 11.12 24.87 -30.63
CA PRO A 194 10.02 24.26 -31.35
C PRO A 194 10.29 22.75 -31.45
N ILE A 195 9.23 21.93 -31.38
CA ILE A 195 9.31 20.49 -31.66
C ILE A 195 9.63 20.37 -33.15
N TRP A 196 10.87 19.99 -33.51
CA TRP A 196 11.22 19.72 -34.90
C TRP A 196 11.03 18.22 -35.11
N GLU A 197 10.01 17.86 -35.89
CA GLU A 197 9.98 16.57 -36.57
C GLU A 197 11.16 16.56 -37.57
N ASP A 198 11.86 15.43 -37.58
CA ASP A 198 12.97 15.04 -38.45
C ASP A 198 14.35 15.69 -38.27
N ASP A 199 15.30 14.78 -38.00
CA ASP A 199 16.69 14.72 -38.46
C ASP A 199 17.14 15.88 -39.36
N ALA A 200 17.45 17.01 -38.75
CA ALA A 200 18.34 18.00 -39.34
C ALA A 200 19.33 18.43 -38.27
N GLN A 201 20.58 18.01 -38.44
CA GLN A 201 21.76 18.64 -37.87
C GLN A 201 21.78 20.12 -38.25
N ALA A 202 21.01 20.92 -37.52
CA ALA A 202 21.16 22.36 -37.49
C ALA A 202 22.18 22.64 -36.39
N ASP A 203 23.36 23.10 -36.81
CA ASP A 203 24.43 23.62 -35.98
C ASP A 203 23.88 24.56 -34.89
N LEU A 204 23.64 24.02 -33.68
CA LEU A 204 23.51 24.77 -32.44
C LEU A 204 24.90 25.25 -32.02
N LYS A 205 25.51 26.08 -32.88
CA LYS A 205 26.66 26.88 -32.47
C LYS A 205 26.15 28.06 -31.64
N ASP A 206 26.51 28.00 -30.36
CA ASP A 206 26.96 29.17 -29.60
C ASP A 206 25.87 30.12 -29.06
N VAL A 207 24.84 29.57 -28.40
CA VAL A 207 23.99 30.34 -27.46
C VAL A 207 24.12 29.83 -26.01
N GLY A 208 24.81 28.70 -25.79
CA GLY A 208 24.89 28.04 -24.48
C GLY A 208 26.08 28.45 -23.57
N ALA A 209 26.92 29.40 -24.00
CA ALA A 209 28.13 29.75 -23.25
C ALA A 209 27.92 30.82 -22.16
N GLU A 210 26.90 31.68 -22.29
CA GLU A 210 26.68 32.78 -21.33
C GLU A 210 25.67 32.45 -20.21
N GLU A 211 24.80 31.47 -20.42
CA GLU A 211 23.86 30.99 -19.40
C GLU A 211 24.02 29.48 -19.26
N ASN A 212 24.39 29.00 -18.07
CA ASN A 212 24.52 27.57 -17.71
C ASN A 212 23.17 26.82 -17.84
N LEU A 213 22.63 26.71 -19.05
CA LEU A 213 21.35 26.11 -19.36
C LEU A 213 21.52 24.63 -19.67
N TRP A 214 20.66 23.82 -19.05
CA TRP A 214 20.64 22.37 -19.16
C TRP A 214 19.31 21.95 -19.75
N ARG A 215 19.33 20.91 -20.59
CA ARG A 215 18.10 20.32 -21.09
C ARG A 215 17.42 19.56 -19.95
N PHE A 216 16.11 19.70 -19.85
CA PHE A 216 15.29 18.98 -18.88
C PHE A 216 14.87 17.63 -19.48
N ASP A 217 15.86 16.74 -19.57
CA ASP A 217 15.75 15.36 -20.06
C ASP A 217 16.72 14.46 -19.29
N ALA A 218 16.67 13.15 -19.58
CA ALA A 218 17.42 12.10 -18.91
C ALA A 218 17.28 12.15 -17.38
N LEU A 219 16.04 12.35 -16.88
CA LEU A 219 15.79 12.45 -15.44
C LEU A 219 16.15 11.15 -14.70
N ASP A 220 16.20 10.02 -15.39
CA ASP A 220 16.65 8.72 -14.89
C ASP A 220 18.09 8.75 -14.36
N LEU A 221 18.93 9.64 -14.89
CA LEU A 221 20.32 9.85 -14.47
C LEU A 221 20.46 10.87 -13.33
N THR A 222 19.35 11.42 -12.83
CA THR A 222 19.33 12.47 -11.83
C THR A 222 18.70 12.00 -10.52
N SER A 223 18.67 12.87 -9.50
CA SER A 223 17.89 12.56 -8.29
C SER A 223 16.37 12.56 -8.52
N LEU A 224 15.89 13.02 -9.69
CA LEU A 224 14.49 13.03 -10.08
C LEU A 224 14.05 11.75 -10.81
N ALA A 225 14.85 10.69 -10.74
CA ALA A 225 14.64 9.42 -11.45
C ALA A 225 13.22 8.85 -11.32
N MET A 226 12.51 9.03 -10.20
CA MET A 226 11.12 8.56 -10.05
C MET A 226 10.14 9.18 -11.07
N PHE A 227 10.45 10.36 -11.59
CA PHE A 227 9.62 11.10 -12.54
C PHE A 227 10.09 10.98 -13.99
N SER A 228 11.10 10.16 -14.24
CA SER A 228 11.59 9.94 -15.59
C SER A 228 10.63 9.05 -16.38
N PHE A 229 10.63 9.25 -17.69
CA PHE A 229 9.96 8.36 -18.64
C PHE A 229 10.46 6.92 -18.45
N ASP A 230 11.77 6.75 -18.34
CA ASP A 230 12.40 5.44 -18.22
C ASP A 230 12.04 4.72 -16.92
N ASN A 231 11.79 5.41 -15.81
CA ASN A 231 11.36 4.75 -14.57
C ASN A 231 9.84 4.67 -14.40
N ARG A 232 9.06 5.20 -15.35
CA ARG A 232 7.61 5.23 -15.25
C ARG A 232 7.00 3.84 -15.14
N TYR A 233 7.62 2.83 -15.76
CA TYR A 233 7.16 1.45 -15.64
C TYR A 233 7.36 0.84 -14.24
N ARG A 234 8.27 1.39 -13.43
CA ARG A 234 8.54 0.96 -12.05
C ARG A 234 7.75 1.72 -11.00
N ILE A 235 6.92 2.70 -11.39
CA ILE A 235 6.21 3.54 -10.41
C ILE A 235 5.32 2.72 -9.48
N HIS A 236 4.72 1.64 -10.00
CA HIS A 236 3.92 0.70 -9.21
C HIS A 236 4.77 -0.03 -8.18
N ASP A 237 5.94 -0.53 -8.57
CA ASP A 237 6.86 -1.24 -7.67
C ASP A 237 7.32 -0.33 -6.51
N ASN A 238 7.55 0.95 -6.80
CA ASN A 238 7.85 1.97 -5.78
C ASN A 238 6.71 2.22 -4.81
N ILE A 239 5.48 2.34 -5.33
CA ILE A 239 4.27 2.52 -4.52
C ILE A 239 4.05 1.29 -3.63
N THR A 240 4.16 0.09 -4.20
CA THR A 240 3.99 -1.17 -3.47
C THR A 240 5.08 -1.34 -2.42
N TYR A 241 6.33 -0.94 -2.70
CA TYR A 241 7.38 -0.89 -1.69
C TYR A 241 7.01 0.02 -0.52
N MET A 242 6.58 1.26 -0.78
CA MET A 242 6.18 2.19 0.29
C MET A 242 5.00 1.64 1.10
N ALA A 243 3.99 1.05 0.45
CA ALA A 243 2.86 0.42 1.14
C ALA A 243 3.34 -0.71 2.07
N SER A 244 4.27 -1.52 1.58
CA SER A 244 4.79 -2.68 2.29
C SER A 244 5.53 -2.34 3.59
N LEU A 245 5.97 -1.09 3.80
CA LEU A 245 6.58 -0.61 5.05
C LEU A 245 5.63 -0.71 6.26
N GLY A 246 4.34 -0.94 6.00
CA GLY A 246 3.37 -1.37 6.99
C GLY A 246 2.60 -0.21 7.64
N LEU A 247 1.82 -0.55 8.68
CA LEU A 247 0.85 0.36 9.28
C LEU A 247 1.48 1.61 9.89
N ASP A 248 2.69 1.50 10.44
CA ASP A 248 3.37 2.63 11.08
C ASP A 248 3.77 3.68 10.05
N PHE A 249 4.38 3.26 8.94
CA PHE A 249 4.68 4.15 7.82
C PHE A 249 3.42 4.80 7.25
N MET A 250 2.36 4.02 7.04
CA MET A 250 1.09 4.55 6.52
C MET A 250 0.42 5.54 7.47
N TYR A 251 0.47 5.26 8.78
CA TYR A 251 -0.06 6.15 9.80
C TYR A 251 0.69 7.49 9.81
N ASP A 252 2.02 7.43 9.81
CA ASP A 252 2.85 8.63 9.79
C ASP A 252 2.65 9.40 8.48
N LEU A 253 2.61 8.72 7.33
CA LEU A 253 2.37 9.34 6.04
C LEU A 253 1.01 10.04 5.97
N ILE A 254 -0.08 9.44 6.44
CA ILE A 254 -1.43 10.03 6.33
C ILE A 254 -1.64 11.19 7.31
N ARG A 255 -1.02 11.12 8.49
CA ARG A 255 -1.17 12.12 9.55
C ARG A 255 -0.29 13.36 9.33
N SER A 256 0.75 13.22 8.52
CA SER A 256 1.76 14.24 8.28
C SER A 256 1.21 15.45 7.51
N ASP A 257 1.99 16.51 7.48
CA ASP A 257 1.72 17.65 6.60
C ASP A 257 2.36 17.44 5.22
N LYS A 258 2.14 18.42 4.32
CA LYS A 258 2.61 18.32 2.93
C LYS A 258 4.13 18.20 2.81
N ASP A 259 4.89 18.92 3.63
CA ASP A 259 6.35 18.91 3.55
C ASP A 259 6.90 17.56 4.04
N GLU A 260 6.27 17.03 5.08
CA GLU A 260 6.60 15.73 5.63
C GLU A 260 6.18 14.58 4.70
N HIS A 261 5.07 14.68 3.96
CA HIS A 261 4.73 13.73 2.89
C HIS A 261 5.84 13.63 1.84
N LEU A 262 6.33 14.79 1.37
CA LEU A 262 7.42 14.85 0.41
C LEU A 262 8.66 14.18 0.98
N ARG A 263 9.03 14.50 2.23
CA ARG A 263 10.20 13.91 2.89
C ARG A 263 10.08 12.39 3.00
N LEU A 264 8.94 11.86 3.43
CA LEU A 264 8.71 10.44 3.61
C LEU A 264 8.76 9.68 2.27
N ILE A 265 8.13 10.21 1.22
CA ILE A 265 8.16 9.59 -0.12
C ILE A 265 9.59 9.60 -0.68
N ARG A 266 10.27 10.76 -0.60
CA ARG A 266 11.63 10.93 -1.13
C ARG A 266 12.67 10.09 -0.38
N SER A 267 12.46 9.80 0.91
CA SER A 267 13.36 8.98 1.73
C SER A 267 13.15 7.47 1.56
N ASN A 268 12.16 7.06 0.76
CA ASN A 268 11.77 5.67 0.54
C ASN A 268 11.64 5.32 -0.95
N SER A 269 11.96 6.25 -1.86
CA SER A 269 11.89 6.06 -3.31
C SER A 269 13.19 6.59 -3.96
N PRO A 270 13.69 5.99 -5.05
CA PRO A 270 13.14 4.80 -5.70
C PRO A 270 13.59 3.50 -5.01
N ASN A 271 12.66 2.59 -4.74
CA ASN A 271 12.91 1.26 -4.18
C ASN A 271 11.83 0.27 -4.64
N PHE A 272 12.16 -1.03 -4.62
CA PHE A 272 11.19 -2.08 -4.88
C PHE A 272 11.56 -3.36 -4.14
N ARG A 273 10.55 -4.20 -3.88
CA ARG A 273 10.74 -5.53 -3.29
C ARG A 273 9.56 -6.44 -3.57
N HIS A 274 9.81 -7.75 -3.52
CA HIS A 274 8.73 -8.72 -3.49
C HIS A 274 7.94 -8.59 -2.18
N PHE A 275 6.62 -8.52 -2.31
CA PHE A 275 5.70 -8.45 -1.19
C PHE A 275 4.48 -9.34 -1.44
N LEU A 276 3.29 -8.91 -1.03
CA LEU A 276 2.06 -9.69 -1.10
C LEU A 276 1.67 -10.03 -2.55
N GLU A 277 1.85 -9.09 -3.48
CA GLU A 277 1.52 -9.27 -4.89
C GLU A 277 2.30 -10.44 -5.50
N GLU A 278 3.62 -10.42 -5.39
CA GLU A 278 4.48 -11.46 -5.94
C GLU A 278 4.28 -12.79 -5.20
N ALA A 279 4.03 -12.76 -3.90
CA ALA A 279 3.70 -13.96 -3.14
C ALA A 279 2.44 -14.65 -3.67
N LEU A 280 1.37 -13.89 -3.96
CA LEU A 280 0.12 -14.44 -4.52
C LEU A 280 0.32 -15.07 -5.91
N THR A 281 1.28 -14.59 -6.71
CA THR A 281 1.60 -15.21 -8.01
C THR A 281 2.19 -16.61 -7.89
N CYS A 282 2.77 -16.93 -6.73
CA CYS A 282 3.36 -18.25 -6.43
C CYS A 282 2.30 -19.32 -6.14
N SER A 283 1.03 -18.94 -6.04
CA SER A 283 -0.04 -19.90 -5.75
C SER A 283 -0.14 -21.02 -6.78
N PRO A 284 -0.27 -22.29 -6.36
CA PRO A 284 -0.40 -23.42 -7.27
C PRO A 284 -1.66 -23.28 -8.13
N GLY A 285 -1.53 -23.61 -9.42
CA GLY A 285 -2.68 -23.75 -10.31
C GLY A 285 -3.56 -24.93 -9.87
N LEU A 286 -4.88 -24.70 -9.75
CA LEU A 286 -5.89 -25.64 -9.23
C LEU A 286 -5.63 -27.13 -9.53
N THR A 287 -5.73 -27.95 -8.49
CA THR A 287 -6.61 -29.13 -8.49
C THR A 287 -7.90 -28.71 -7.77
N MET A 288 -9.05 -28.82 -8.43
CA MET A 288 -10.36 -28.60 -7.79
C MET A 288 -10.50 -29.58 -6.64
N GLN A 289 -10.22 -29.16 -5.41
CA GLN A 289 -10.67 -29.93 -4.26
C GLN A 289 -11.02 -29.03 -3.08
N GLU A 290 -12.25 -29.25 -2.62
CA GLU A 290 -12.87 -28.80 -1.38
C GLU A 290 -13.04 -27.28 -1.27
N CYS A 291 -14.05 -26.76 -1.99
CA CYS A 291 -14.82 -25.64 -1.47
C CYS A 291 -15.32 -26.08 -0.08
N ASP A 292 -14.72 -25.51 0.97
CA ASP A 292 -15.26 -25.60 2.32
C ASP A 292 -16.76 -25.29 2.26
N GLU A 293 -17.52 -26.11 2.99
CA GLU A 293 -18.98 -26.11 3.01
C GLU A 293 -19.54 -24.69 3.07
N GLU A 294 -20.55 -24.45 2.25
CA GLU A 294 -21.37 -23.24 2.24
C GLU A 294 -21.94 -22.99 3.66
N SER A 295 -21.17 -22.37 4.56
CA SER A 295 -21.72 -21.72 5.76
C SER A 295 -22.39 -20.41 5.31
N ALA A 296 -23.33 -20.57 4.40
CA ALA A 296 -24.06 -19.49 3.82
C ALA A 296 -24.85 -18.81 4.95
N TRP A 297 -24.92 -17.49 4.87
CA TRP A 297 -25.94 -16.62 5.46
C TRP A 297 -25.67 -15.95 6.80
N ASP A 298 -24.66 -16.35 7.58
CA ASP A 298 -24.36 -15.63 8.81
C ASP A 298 -23.30 -14.54 8.55
N ASP A 299 -23.64 -13.29 8.88
CA ASP A 299 -22.73 -12.14 8.87
C ASP A 299 -21.62 -12.28 9.95
N ASP A 300 -21.33 -13.50 10.42
CA ASP A 300 -20.25 -13.84 11.35
C ASP A 300 -18.90 -13.47 10.71
N PRO A 301 -18.07 -12.65 11.40
CA PRO A 301 -16.78 -12.24 10.86
C PRO A 301 -15.82 -13.41 10.63
N SER A 302 -16.01 -14.58 11.24
CA SER A 302 -15.13 -15.75 11.14
C SER A 302 -15.24 -16.50 9.81
N TYR A 303 -16.25 -16.19 9.00
CA TYR A 303 -16.52 -16.82 7.70
C TYR A 303 -16.49 -15.79 6.57
N ASN A 304 -16.59 -16.30 5.33
CA ASN A 304 -16.74 -15.45 4.16
C ASN A 304 -18.07 -14.66 4.20
N ASN A 305 -18.14 -13.57 3.44
CA ASN A 305 -19.37 -12.80 3.30
C ASN A 305 -20.09 -13.10 1.97
N LEU A 306 -21.35 -12.66 1.89
CA LEU A 306 -22.18 -12.86 0.70
C LEU A 306 -21.57 -12.22 -0.57
N ALA A 307 -20.92 -11.06 -0.45
CA ALA A 307 -20.30 -10.37 -1.58
C ALA A 307 -19.13 -11.15 -2.16
N TRP A 308 -18.31 -11.78 -1.32
CA TRP A 308 -17.23 -12.66 -1.74
C TRP A 308 -17.75 -13.83 -2.55
N LEU A 309 -18.84 -14.46 -2.09
CA LEU A 309 -19.45 -15.58 -2.82
C LEU A 309 -20.01 -15.14 -4.17
N GLN A 310 -20.70 -13.99 -4.24
CA GLN A 310 -21.36 -13.53 -5.46
C GLN A 310 -20.41 -12.91 -6.49
N LEU A 311 -19.45 -12.11 -6.01
CA LEU A 311 -18.58 -11.28 -6.87
C LEU A 311 -17.14 -11.80 -6.91
N GLY A 312 -16.67 -12.42 -5.82
CA GLY A 312 -15.35 -13.04 -5.76
C GLY A 312 -15.29 -14.35 -6.55
N LEU A 313 -16.20 -15.30 -6.31
CA LEU A 313 -16.16 -16.62 -6.96
C LEU A 313 -16.63 -16.62 -8.42
N GLY A 314 -17.45 -15.65 -8.84
CA GLY A 314 -18.11 -15.63 -10.15
C GLY A 314 -17.20 -15.32 -11.34
N SER A 315 -15.93 -14.95 -11.11
CA SER A 315 -14.97 -14.72 -12.18
C SER A 315 -14.29 -16.05 -12.57
N GLN A 316 -14.34 -16.43 -13.84
CA GLN A 316 -13.82 -17.71 -14.33
C GLN A 316 -12.27 -17.81 -14.33
N SER A 317 -11.56 -16.79 -13.84
CA SER A 317 -10.09 -16.73 -13.84
C SER A 317 -9.42 -17.03 -12.49
N TRP A 318 -10.19 -17.34 -11.45
CA TRP A 318 -9.65 -17.64 -10.12
C TRP A 318 -9.00 -19.02 -10.08
N LYS A 319 -7.73 -19.09 -10.51
CA LYS A 319 -6.81 -20.13 -10.04
C LYS A 319 -6.59 -19.84 -8.55
N TYR A 320 -6.75 -20.83 -7.68
CA TYR A 320 -6.60 -20.75 -6.22
C TYR A 320 -5.62 -19.64 -5.78
N LEU A 321 -6.05 -18.70 -4.93
CA LEU A 321 -5.30 -17.51 -4.45
C LEU A 321 -4.68 -16.55 -5.49
N ARG A 322 -4.87 -16.74 -6.80
CA ARG A 322 -4.52 -15.72 -7.82
C ARG A 322 -5.54 -14.59 -7.80
N ILE A 323 -5.55 -13.88 -6.68
CA ILE A 323 -6.16 -12.57 -6.54
C ILE A 323 -5.46 -11.67 -7.55
N ASP A 324 -6.10 -11.50 -8.71
CA ASP A 324 -5.53 -10.68 -9.78
C ASP A 324 -5.63 -9.21 -9.36
N ARG A 325 -4.49 -8.64 -8.96
CA ARG A 325 -4.36 -7.23 -8.54
C ARG A 325 -4.38 -6.28 -9.74
N TRP A 326 -3.96 -6.76 -10.90
CA TRP A 326 -4.04 -6.04 -12.17
C TRP A 326 -5.37 -6.28 -12.88
N SER A 327 -6.27 -7.06 -12.28
CA SER A 327 -7.64 -7.14 -12.72
C SER A 327 -8.26 -5.77 -12.53
N CYS A 328 -8.21 -5.00 -13.60
CA CYS A 328 -9.07 -3.89 -13.94
C CYS A 328 -10.53 -4.11 -13.52
N ARG A 329 -11.00 -5.37 -13.47
CA ARG A 329 -12.34 -5.75 -13.00
C ARG A 329 -12.48 -5.80 -11.47
N MET A 330 -11.47 -6.24 -10.74
CA MET A 330 -11.55 -6.37 -9.27
C MET A 330 -11.12 -5.10 -8.53
N SER A 331 -10.25 -4.28 -9.12
CA SER A 331 -9.79 -3.03 -8.50
C SER A 331 -10.96 -2.15 -8.04
N PRO A 332 -12.00 -1.88 -8.87
CA PRO A 332 -13.15 -1.09 -8.44
C PRO A 332 -13.96 -1.74 -7.30
N LEU A 333 -14.05 -3.07 -7.25
CA LEU A 333 -14.75 -3.79 -6.19
C LEU A 333 -14.01 -3.70 -4.86
N ARG A 334 -12.68 -3.78 -4.88
CA ARG A 334 -11.81 -3.66 -3.70
C ARG A 334 -11.78 -2.23 -3.15
N GLU A 335 -11.83 -1.22 -4.02
CA GLU A 335 -12.01 0.18 -3.61
C GLU A 335 -13.32 0.39 -2.85
N LEU A 336 -14.36 -0.35 -3.25
CA LEU A 336 -15.64 -0.36 -2.55
C LEU A 336 -15.63 -1.23 -1.29
N GLY A 337 -14.59 -2.01 -1.01
CA GLY A 337 -14.49 -2.87 0.17
C GLY A 337 -15.48 -4.03 0.20
N TYR A 338 -15.89 -4.54 -0.96
CA TYR A 338 -16.99 -5.53 -1.07
C TYR A 338 -16.85 -6.73 -0.11
N VAL A 339 -15.62 -7.22 0.13
CA VAL A 339 -15.33 -8.38 0.99
C VAL A 339 -15.56 -8.12 2.49
N PHE A 340 -15.74 -6.85 2.90
CA PHE A 340 -15.99 -6.49 4.29
C PHE A 340 -17.47 -6.45 4.65
N TRP A 341 -18.35 -6.24 3.66
CA TRP A 341 -19.75 -5.85 3.88
C TRP A 341 -20.68 -6.99 4.25
N ASP A 342 -21.55 -6.70 5.22
CA ASP A 342 -22.60 -7.61 5.65
C ASP A 342 -23.74 -7.68 4.64
N SER A 343 -24.49 -8.76 4.73
CA SER A 343 -25.64 -9.06 3.88
C SER A 343 -26.69 -7.95 3.90
N ALA A 344 -26.88 -7.27 5.05
CA ALA A 344 -27.80 -6.14 5.16
C ALA A 344 -27.37 -4.95 4.29
N ARG A 345 -26.07 -4.58 4.34
CA ARG A 345 -25.50 -3.51 3.50
C ARG A 345 -25.56 -3.88 2.03
N LEU A 346 -25.26 -5.13 1.69
CA LEU A 346 -25.33 -5.64 0.32
C LEU A 346 -26.74 -5.68 -0.27
N LYS A 347 -27.78 -5.67 0.56
CA LYS A 347 -29.19 -5.57 0.12
C LYS A 347 -29.62 -4.13 -0.14
N SER A 348 -28.81 -3.13 0.23
CA SER A 348 -29.08 -1.73 -0.09
C SER A 348 -28.98 -1.50 -1.59
N THR A 349 -30.02 -0.91 -2.18
CA THR A 349 -30.07 -0.61 -3.62
C THR A 349 -28.88 0.25 -4.06
N ALA A 350 -28.51 1.26 -3.27
CA ALA A 350 -27.36 2.13 -3.57
C ALA A 350 -26.04 1.35 -3.64
N VAL A 351 -25.85 0.39 -2.73
CA VAL A 351 -24.65 -0.46 -2.70
C VAL A 351 -24.65 -1.44 -3.87
N GLN A 352 -25.78 -2.06 -4.16
CA GLN A 352 -25.92 -2.98 -5.31
C GLN A 352 -25.65 -2.28 -6.64
N GLU A 353 -26.18 -1.08 -6.85
CA GLU A 353 -25.94 -0.30 -8.06
C GLU A 353 -24.45 0.03 -8.23
N ARG A 354 -23.77 0.44 -7.15
CA ARG A 354 -22.33 0.73 -7.18
C ARG A 354 -21.48 -0.51 -7.45
N LEU A 355 -21.80 -1.65 -6.82
CA LEU A 355 -21.12 -2.92 -7.08
C LEU A 355 -21.40 -3.43 -8.50
N ALA A 356 -22.60 -3.24 -9.03
CA ALA A 356 -22.94 -3.56 -10.42
C ALA A 356 -22.16 -2.68 -11.41
N ILE A 357 -22.04 -1.39 -11.13
CA ILE A 357 -21.20 -0.47 -11.92
C ILE A 357 -19.74 -0.91 -11.86
N ALA A 358 -19.20 -1.15 -10.66
CA ALA A 358 -17.82 -1.58 -10.46
C ALA A 358 -17.50 -2.90 -11.19
N SER A 359 -18.39 -3.89 -11.11
CA SER A 359 -18.23 -5.18 -11.78
C SER A 359 -18.40 -5.13 -13.30
N SER A 360 -19.09 -4.11 -13.82
CA SER A 360 -19.31 -3.90 -15.26
C SER A 360 -18.29 -2.97 -15.93
N VAL A 361 -17.33 -2.40 -15.18
CA VAL A 361 -16.25 -1.60 -15.76
C VAL A 361 -15.43 -2.49 -16.70
N SER A 362 -15.44 -2.17 -18.00
CA SER A 362 -14.65 -2.91 -18.98
C SER A 362 -13.17 -2.80 -18.67
N SER A 363 -12.41 -3.82 -19.06
CA SER A 363 -10.96 -3.85 -18.86
C SER A 363 -10.31 -2.55 -19.31
N ASP A 364 -10.63 -2.10 -20.53
CA ASP A 364 -10.05 -0.90 -21.14
C ASP A 364 -10.35 0.40 -20.39
N LYS A 365 -11.55 0.53 -19.78
CA LYS A 365 -11.92 1.72 -19.00
C LYS A 365 -11.28 1.73 -17.61
N ALA A 366 -11.07 0.56 -17.01
CA ALA A 366 -10.37 0.44 -15.75
C ALA A 366 -8.84 0.62 -15.93
N THR A 367 -8.27 0.15 -17.05
CA THR A 367 -6.91 0.49 -17.50
C THR A 367 -6.72 2.02 -17.58
N ALA A 368 -7.64 2.73 -18.24
CA ALA A 368 -7.56 4.19 -18.40
C ALA A 368 -7.73 5.00 -17.10
N ARG A 369 -8.41 4.46 -16.08
CA ARG A 369 -8.61 5.15 -14.79
C ARG A 369 -7.45 4.96 -13.81
N GLY A 370 -6.69 3.88 -13.91
CA GLY A 370 -5.79 3.44 -12.84
C GLY A 370 -4.32 3.26 -13.19
N ILE A 371 -3.94 3.18 -14.47
CA ILE A 371 -2.55 2.91 -14.82
C ILE A 371 -1.76 4.21 -14.83
N ARG A 372 -1.15 4.54 -13.69
CA ARG A 372 -0.18 5.63 -13.58
C ARG A 372 0.90 5.51 -14.65
N ARG A 373 1.31 4.29 -14.97
CA ARG A 373 2.29 3.99 -16.03
C ARG A 373 1.96 4.59 -17.40
N ASP A 374 0.68 4.79 -17.73
CA ASP A 374 0.27 5.32 -19.04
C ASP A 374 0.04 6.84 -19.03
N LYS A 375 0.13 7.50 -17.87
CA LYS A 375 0.05 8.97 -17.79
C LYS A 375 1.39 9.57 -18.24
N GLU A 376 1.29 10.66 -19.01
CA GLU A 376 2.43 11.49 -19.41
C GLU A 376 3.21 12.00 -18.19
N THR A 377 4.50 11.71 -18.17
CA THR A 377 5.46 12.10 -17.12
C THR A 377 5.83 13.58 -17.20
N VAL A 378 6.36 14.14 -16.11
CA VAL A 378 6.91 15.51 -16.15
C VAL A 378 8.04 15.67 -17.16
N GLU A 379 8.87 14.63 -17.36
CA GLU A 379 9.94 14.64 -18.35
C GLU A 379 9.37 14.77 -19.77
N GLU A 380 8.34 13.99 -20.11
CA GLU A 380 7.66 14.09 -21.41
C GLU A 380 7.00 15.47 -21.60
N ARG A 381 6.28 15.99 -20.59
CA ARG A 381 5.59 17.29 -20.65
C ARG A 381 6.54 18.46 -20.95
N PHE A 382 7.79 18.35 -20.53
CA PHE A 382 8.81 19.39 -20.67
C PHE A 382 10.00 18.95 -21.55
N ASN A 383 9.82 17.92 -22.38
CA ASN A 383 10.88 17.44 -23.26
C ASN A 383 11.43 18.58 -24.13
N GLY A 384 12.76 18.71 -24.14
CA GLY A 384 13.48 19.75 -24.87
C GLY A 384 13.51 21.11 -24.17
N ALA A 385 12.84 21.30 -23.04
CA ALA A 385 12.90 22.55 -22.30
C ALA A 385 14.30 22.80 -21.73
N MET A 386 14.72 24.06 -21.71
CA MET A 386 16.01 24.48 -21.15
C MET A 386 15.79 25.17 -19.79
N ILE A 387 16.54 24.72 -18.77
CA ILE A 387 16.46 25.20 -17.39
C ILE A 387 17.87 25.57 -16.90
N PRO A 388 18.06 26.68 -16.16
CA PRO A 388 19.35 27.00 -15.55
C PRO A 388 19.80 25.90 -14.58
N ARG A 389 21.09 25.56 -14.60
CA ARG A 389 21.67 24.52 -13.72
C ARG A 389 21.33 24.73 -12.24
N ARG A 390 21.32 25.98 -11.78
CA ARG A 390 20.96 26.33 -10.39
C ARG A 390 19.51 25.94 -10.06
N GLU A 391 18.59 26.14 -11.00
CA GLU A 391 17.19 25.73 -10.83
C GLU A 391 17.06 24.21 -10.88
N LEU A 392 17.79 23.53 -11.77
CA LEU A 392 17.81 22.06 -11.78
C LEU A 392 18.29 21.49 -10.44
N THR A 393 19.41 21.97 -9.90
CA THR A 393 19.90 21.56 -8.58
C THR A 393 18.90 21.89 -7.45
N ARG A 394 18.16 23.00 -7.57
CA ARG A 394 17.09 23.33 -6.62
C ARG A 394 15.93 22.32 -6.71
N LEU A 395 15.49 21.97 -7.92
CA LEU A 395 14.44 20.97 -8.15
C LEU A 395 14.86 19.60 -7.59
N GLU A 396 16.09 19.18 -7.87
CA GLU A 396 16.69 17.96 -7.31
C GLU A 396 16.67 17.96 -5.77
N SER A 397 17.06 19.07 -5.14
CA SER A 397 17.03 19.19 -3.68
C SER A 397 15.61 19.15 -3.09
N GLN A 398 14.60 19.59 -3.85
CA GLN A 398 13.21 19.72 -3.38
C GLN A 398 12.37 18.48 -3.65
N PHE A 399 12.57 17.82 -4.80
CA PHE A 399 11.73 16.73 -5.29
C PHE A 399 12.50 15.43 -5.51
N GLY A 400 13.83 15.50 -5.64
CA GLY A 400 14.66 14.33 -5.88
C GLY A 400 14.80 13.44 -4.65
N TYR A 401 15.11 12.17 -4.83
CA TYR A 401 15.22 11.22 -3.71
C TYR A 401 16.28 11.66 -2.69
N ILE A 402 16.03 11.31 -1.42
CA ILE A 402 16.96 11.55 -0.32
C ILE A 402 17.81 10.29 -0.16
N ARG A 403 19.09 10.37 -0.52
CA ARG A 403 20.04 9.29 -0.26
C ARG A 403 20.12 9.01 1.23
N ARG A 404 19.95 7.75 1.63
CA ARG A 404 20.31 7.33 2.99
C ARG A 404 21.84 7.31 3.10
N PRO A 405 22.44 7.92 4.14
CA PRO A 405 23.88 7.87 4.35
C PRO A 405 24.32 6.41 4.50
N MET A 406 25.43 6.03 3.88
CA MET A 406 25.99 4.69 4.06
C MET A 406 26.54 4.56 5.48
N GLU A 407 26.46 3.37 6.10
CA GLU A 407 27.06 3.13 7.42
C GLU A 407 28.56 3.46 7.44
N GLU A 408 29.26 3.35 6.30
CA GLU A 408 30.66 3.74 6.12
C GLU A 408 30.90 5.27 6.13
N GLU A 409 29.86 6.09 5.97
CA GLU A 409 29.94 7.57 6.01
C GLU A 409 29.63 8.14 7.40
N LEU A 410 29.31 7.27 8.37
CA LEU A 410 28.97 7.62 9.75
C LEU A 410 30.08 7.29 10.77
N GLU A 411 31.21 6.74 10.30
CA GLU A 411 32.49 6.62 11.05
C GLU A 411 33.42 7.80 10.75
#